data_AF-A0A9D5EQK1-F1
#
_entry.id   AF-A0A9D5EQK1-F1
#
_cell.length_a   1.000
_cell.length_b   1.000
_cell.length_c   1.000
_cell.angle_alpha   90.00
_cell.angle_beta   90.00
_cell.angle_gamma   90.00
#
_symmetry.space_group_name_H-M   'P 1'
#
loop_
_entity.id
_entity.type
_entity.pdbx_description
1 polymer ?
#
loop_
_entity_poly.entity_id
_entity_poly.type
_entity_poly.pdbx_seq_one_letter_code
_entity_poly.pdbx_strand_id
1 'polypeptide(L)'
;MDGLLIPGLLQVMIAAGRWPRTADEAAKQNLHARVPEDRNRRLRTIYLYAPPFHSVAEIVAGSGKDFYAKFGALHELVPEASVEIGDFGLGSDTPILLDYRAGPTDPQVIHLEWSGNGEASSWVVLAPNFAEFVDLLGL
;
A
#
# COMPACT_ATOMS: atom_id res chain seq x y z
N MET A 1 -15.61 0.71 6.19
CA MET A 1 -14.58 -0.26 5.79
C MET A 1 -14.51 -1.26 6.92
N ASP A 2 -15.28 -2.34 6.85
CA ASP A 2 -15.28 -3.55 7.69
C ASP A 2 -14.71 -3.49 9.12
N GLY A 3 -14.97 -2.41 9.86
CA GLY A 3 -14.44 -2.18 11.21
C GLY A 3 -12.95 -1.79 11.32
N LEU A 4 -12.18 -1.75 10.23
CA LEU A 4 -10.76 -1.35 10.27
C LEU A 4 -10.61 0.18 10.31
N LEU A 5 -9.73 0.64 11.20
CA LEU A 5 -9.46 2.05 11.40
C LEU A 5 -8.37 2.54 10.45
N ILE A 6 -8.73 3.40 9.50
CA ILE A 6 -7.73 4.13 8.70
C ILE A 6 -6.90 5.02 9.64
N PRO A 7 -5.55 4.92 9.61
CA PRO A 7 -4.67 5.69 10.50
C PRO A 7 -5.03 7.18 10.49
N GLY A 8 -5.13 7.79 11.67
CA GLY A 8 -5.50 9.21 11.78
C GLY A 8 -4.57 10.13 10.99
N LEU A 9 -3.27 9.80 10.95
CA LEU A 9 -2.29 10.51 10.14
C LEU A 9 -2.61 10.44 8.63
N LEU A 10 -3.05 9.29 8.11
CA LEU A 10 -3.45 9.17 6.70
C LEU A 10 -4.62 10.12 6.38
N GLN A 11 -5.60 10.20 7.29
CA GLN A 11 -6.72 11.14 7.13
C GLN A 11 -6.26 12.59 7.13
N VAL A 12 -5.32 12.96 8.03
CA VAL A 12 -4.71 14.30 8.07
C VAL A 12 -3.96 14.60 6.77
N MET A 13 -3.19 13.65 6.22
CA MET A 13 -2.45 13.84 4.97
C MET A 13 -3.36 14.00 3.77
N ILE A 14 -4.46 13.25 3.70
CA ILE A 14 -5.51 13.39 2.68
C ILE A 14 -6.12 14.79 2.77
N ALA A 15 -6.50 15.24 3.98
CA ALA A 15 -7.08 16.57 4.19
C ALA A 15 -6.10 17.70 3.80
N ALA A 16 -4.81 17.52 4.08
CA ALA A 16 -3.75 18.47 3.74
C ALA A 16 -3.30 18.40 2.27
N GLY A 17 -3.82 17.47 1.46
CA GLY A 17 -3.43 17.27 0.07
C GLY A 17 -2.02 16.68 -0.13
N ARG A 18 -1.38 16.20 0.95
CA ARG A 18 -0.09 15.49 0.92
C ARG A 18 -0.26 14.05 0.42
N TRP A 19 -1.44 13.47 0.64
CA TRP A 19 -1.89 12.20 0.07
C TRP A 19 -2.97 12.43 -1.01
N PRO A 20 -3.08 11.60 -2.07
CA PRO A 20 -4.15 11.71 -3.06
C PRO A 20 -5.56 11.65 -2.45
N ARG A 21 -6.43 12.60 -2.83
CA ARG A 21 -7.83 12.63 -2.39
C ARG A 21 -8.77 11.95 -3.38
N THR A 22 -8.38 11.92 -4.65
CA THR A 22 -9.18 11.38 -5.76
C THR A 22 -8.32 10.52 -6.69
N ALA A 23 -8.95 9.66 -7.47
CA ALA A 23 -8.28 8.86 -8.49
C ALA A 23 -7.50 9.74 -9.49
N ASP A 24 -8.04 10.92 -9.85
CA ASP A 24 -7.35 11.86 -10.73
C ASP A 24 -6.08 12.44 -10.10
N GLU A 25 -6.10 12.73 -8.79
CA GLU A 25 -4.90 13.15 -8.06
C GLU A 25 -3.87 12.02 -7.94
N ALA A 26 -4.35 10.78 -7.78
CA ALA A 26 -3.48 9.61 -7.78
C ALA A 26 -2.81 9.43 -9.15
N ALA A 27 -3.58 9.50 -10.24
CA ALA A 27 -3.09 9.32 -11.61
C ALA A 27 -2.02 10.34 -12.01
N LYS A 28 -2.09 11.57 -11.49
CA LYS A 28 -1.08 12.62 -11.72
C LYS A 28 0.30 12.26 -11.15
N GLN A 29 0.41 11.28 -10.24
CA GLN A 29 1.69 10.79 -9.72
C GLN A 29 2.58 10.20 -10.82
N ASN A 30 1.99 9.66 -11.90
CA ASN A 30 2.73 9.16 -13.06
C ASN A 30 3.51 10.27 -13.79
N LEU A 31 3.10 11.53 -13.62
CA LEU A 31 3.76 12.71 -14.19
C LEU A 31 4.64 13.42 -13.17
N HIS A 32 4.19 13.48 -11.92
CA HIS A 32 4.87 14.16 -10.83
C HIS A 32 4.81 13.30 -9.57
N ALA A 33 5.90 12.58 -9.28
CA ALA A 33 6.00 11.80 -8.05
C ALA A 33 5.77 12.69 -6.82
N ARG A 34 5.04 12.17 -5.83
CA ARG A 34 4.84 12.88 -4.55
C ARG A 34 6.04 12.77 -3.62
N VAL A 35 6.80 11.68 -3.76
CA VAL A 35 8.01 11.43 -3.00
C VAL A 35 9.13 12.35 -3.50
N PRO A 36 9.81 13.11 -2.62
CA PRO A 36 10.88 14.02 -2.99
C PRO A 36 12.03 13.35 -3.76
N GLU A 37 12.72 14.13 -4.61
CA GLU A 37 13.77 13.66 -5.52
C GLU A 37 15.02 13.09 -4.82
N ASP A 38 15.29 13.51 -3.57
CA ASP A 38 16.42 13.08 -2.74
C ASP A 38 16.20 11.72 -2.06
N ARG A 39 15.00 11.15 -2.17
CA ARG A 39 14.70 9.79 -1.69
C ARG A 39 15.24 8.73 -2.66
N ASN A 40 15.44 7.52 -2.12
CA ASN A 40 15.89 6.38 -2.93
C ASN A 40 14.95 6.16 -4.13
N ARG A 41 15.54 5.84 -5.29
CA ARG A 41 14.84 5.59 -6.55
C ARG A 41 13.62 4.67 -6.40
N ARG A 42 13.69 3.62 -5.59
CA ARG A 42 12.57 2.69 -5.36
C ARG A 42 11.38 3.39 -4.70
N LEU A 43 11.61 4.25 -3.70
CA LEU A 43 10.53 4.99 -3.05
C LEU A 43 9.89 6.01 -3.99
N ARG A 44 10.68 6.57 -4.91
CA ARG A 44 10.20 7.56 -5.89
C ARG A 44 9.23 6.98 -6.94
N THR A 45 9.20 5.67 -7.13
CA THR A 45 8.23 5.02 -8.03
C THR A 45 6.91 4.70 -7.35
N ILE A 46 6.80 4.93 -6.04
CA ILE A 46 5.57 4.64 -5.29
C ILE A 46 4.42 5.47 -5.85
N TYR A 47 3.33 4.76 -6.13
CA TYR A 47 2.04 5.27 -6.53
C TYR A 47 1.06 5.06 -5.36
N LEU A 48 0.67 6.16 -4.72
CA LEU A 48 -0.25 6.12 -3.59
C LEU A 48 -1.71 6.12 -4.08
N TYR A 49 -2.56 5.29 -3.50
CA TYR A 49 -3.98 5.24 -3.85
C TYR A 49 -4.77 6.34 -3.17
N ALA A 50 -5.88 6.77 -3.79
CA ALA A 50 -6.85 7.64 -3.16
C ALA A 50 -7.94 6.81 -2.47
N PRO A 51 -8.64 7.34 -1.45
CA PRO A 51 -9.83 6.70 -0.93
C PRO A 51 -10.94 6.61 -2.01
N PRO A 52 -11.88 5.65 -1.89
CA PRO A 52 -11.96 4.63 -0.84
C PRO A 52 -10.87 3.56 -0.98
N PHE A 53 -10.24 3.20 0.16
CA PHE A 53 -9.33 2.06 0.21
C PHE A 53 -10.13 0.78 0.40
N HIS A 54 -9.53 -0.34 0.01
CA HIS A 54 -10.17 -1.65 0.02
C HIS A 54 -9.33 -2.66 0.81
N SER A 55 -10.02 -3.56 1.51
CA SER A 55 -9.34 -4.70 2.12
C SER A 55 -8.88 -5.68 1.04
N VAL A 56 -7.85 -6.46 1.33
CA VAL A 56 -7.42 -7.54 0.42
C VAL A 56 -8.57 -8.55 0.22
N ALA A 57 -9.41 -8.77 1.24
CA ALA A 57 -10.60 -9.61 1.11
C ALA A 57 -11.59 -9.08 0.04
N GLU A 58 -11.89 -7.78 0.04
CA GLU A 58 -12.73 -7.15 -0.99
C GLU A 58 -12.10 -7.27 -2.38
N ILE A 59 -10.79 -7.03 -2.47
CA ILE A 59 -10.05 -7.07 -3.75
C ILE A 59 -10.02 -8.48 -4.34
N VAL A 60 -9.76 -9.49 -3.50
CA VAL A 60 -9.73 -10.92 -3.88
C VAL A 60 -11.11 -11.41 -4.32
N ALA A 61 -12.19 -10.89 -3.72
CA ALA A 61 -13.55 -11.22 -4.13
C ALA A 61 -13.94 -10.60 -5.49
N GLY A 62 -13.21 -9.58 -5.94
CA GLY A 62 -13.47 -8.83 -7.17
C GLY A 62 -12.35 -8.95 -8.20
N SER A 63 -11.85 -7.79 -8.65
CA SER A 63 -10.92 -7.66 -9.78
C SER A 63 -9.51 -8.20 -9.49
N GLY A 64 -9.10 -8.32 -8.22
CA GLY A 64 -7.76 -8.77 -7.85
C GLY A 64 -7.64 -10.29 -7.65
N LYS A 65 -8.72 -11.06 -7.85
CA LYS A 65 -8.75 -12.52 -7.61
C LYS A 65 -7.58 -13.26 -8.24
N ASP A 66 -7.37 -13.08 -9.54
CA ASP A 66 -6.37 -13.84 -10.29
C ASP A 66 -4.94 -13.45 -9.89
N PHE A 67 -4.71 -12.16 -9.64
CA PHE A 67 -3.43 -11.66 -9.16
C PHE A 67 -3.09 -12.25 -7.80
N TYR A 68 -3.96 -12.08 -6.80
CA TYR A 68 -3.69 -12.52 -5.44
C TYR A 68 -3.64 -14.05 -5.32
N ALA A 69 -4.44 -14.79 -6.09
CA ALA A 69 -4.39 -16.25 -6.13
C ALA A 69 -3.04 -16.77 -6.67
N LYS A 70 -2.43 -16.05 -7.60
CA LYS A 70 -1.18 -16.47 -8.24
C LYS A 70 0.07 -15.94 -7.54
N PHE A 71 0.01 -14.71 -7.01
CA PHE A 71 1.19 -13.97 -6.58
C PHE A 71 1.06 -13.36 -5.19
N GLY A 72 -0.15 -13.25 -4.63
CA GLY A 72 -0.40 -12.47 -3.42
C GLY A 72 0.04 -13.11 -2.12
N ALA A 73 0.72 -14.27 -2.16
CA ALA A 73 1.20 -15.01 -0.99
C ALA A 73 0.14 -15.07 0.15
N LEU A 74 -1.12 -15.37 -0.20
CA LEU A 74 -2.27 -15.16 0.70
C LEU A 74 -2.18 -15.90 2.04
N HIS A 75 -1.38 -16.97 2.12
CA HIS A 75 -1.13 -17.71 3.35
C HIS A 75 -0.32 -16.92 4.40
N GLU A 76 0.36 -15.84 4.00
CA GLU A 76 1.08 -14.93 4.87
C GLU A 76 0.25 -13.70 5.27
N LEU A 77 -1.00 -13.58 4.81
CA LEU A 77 -1.89 -12.47 5.12
C LEU A 77 -3.14 -12.93 5.88
N VAL A 78 -3.77 -11.98 6.56
CA VAL A 78 -5.18 -12.06 6.92
C VAL A 78 -5.90 -11.04 6.02
N PRO A 79 -6.56 -11.47 4.93
CA PRO A 79 -7.08 -10.55 3.91
C PRO A 79 -8.05 -9.49 4.44
N GLU A 80 -8.86 -9.83 5.43
CA GLU A 80 -9.82 -8.94 6.09
C GLU A 80 -9.13 -7.91 7.01
N ALA A 81 -7.88 -8.17 7.40
CA ALA A 81 -7.07 -7.31 8.26
C ALA A 81 -5.92 -6.62 7.50
N SER A 82 -6.00 -6.58 6.16
CA SER A 82 -4.99 -5.98 5.29
C SER A 82 -5.66 -5.00 4.33
N VAL A 83 -5.21 -3.75 4.27
CA VAL A 83 -5.81 -2.69 3.44
C VAL A 83 -4.81 -2.18 2.43
N GLU A 84 -5.17 -2.17 1.15
CA GLU A 84 -4.29 -1.71 0.08
C GLU A 84 -4.29 -0.18 -0.02
N ILE A 85 -3.10 0.42 0.02
CA ILE A 85 -2.91 1.88 0.05
C ILE A 85 -2.00 2.41 -1.06
N GLY A 86 -1.38 1.53 -1.85
CA GLY A 86 -0.56 1.91 -2.99
C GLY A 86 0.16 0.73 -3.64
N ASP A 87 1.12 1.04 -4.50
CA ASP A 87 2.02 0.11 -5.20
C ASP A 87 3.34 0.85 -5.51
N PHE A 88 4.41 0.16 -5.88
CA PHE A 88 5.63 0.72 -6.46
C PHE A 88 5.50 1.14 -7.94
N GLY A 89 4.27 1.38 -8.41
CA GLY A 89 3.97 1.99 -9.70
C GLY A 89 3.93 1.01 -10.88
N LEU A 90 3.75 1.56 -12.08
CA LEU A 90 3.49 0.80 -13.31
C LEU A 90 4.57 -0.26 -13.58
N GLY A 91 4.13 -1.52 -13.67
CA GLY A 91 4.98 -2.66 -14.04
C GLY A 91 5.74 -3.31 -12.88
N SER A 92 5.57 -2.81 -11.65
CA SER A 92 6.12 -3.48 -10.45
C SER A 92 5.17 -4.56 -9.93
N ASP A 93 3.84 -4.33 -10.02
CA ASP A 93 2.80 -5.21 -9.50
C ASP A 93 3.09 -5.65 -8.04
N THR A 94 3.44 -4.69 -7.19
CA THR A 94 3.91 -4.88 -5.80
C THR A 94 3.07 -4.05 -4.83
N PRO A 95 1.87 -4.52 -4.47
CA PRO A 95 0.99 -3.78 -3.59
C PRO A 95 1.67 -3.39 -2.27
N ILE A 96 1.30 -2.22 -1.76
CA ILE A 96 1.66 -1.70 -0.45
C ILE A 96 0.41 -1.74 0.42
N LEU A 97 0.48 -2.45 1.54
CA LEU A 97 -0.64 -2.69 2.44
C LEU A 97 -0.39 -2.12 3.82
N LEU A 98 -1.46 -1.67 4.48
CA LEU A 98 -1.56 -1.60 5.93
C LEU A 98 -1.93 -2.98 6.46
N ASP A 99 -1.13 -3.55 7.35
CA ASP A 99 -1.38 -4.85 7.97
C ASP A 99 -1.66 -4.70 9.47
N TYR A 100 -2.90 -5.04 9.86
CA TYR A 100 -3.44 -4.82 11.19
C TYR A 100 -3.27 -6.03 12.13
N ARG A 101 -2.60 -7.11 11.70
CA ARG A 101 -2.41 -8.31 12.54
C ARG A 101 -1.69 -8.03 13.85
N ALA A 102 -0.73 -7.10 13.84
CA ALA A 102 0.03 -6.72 15.02
C ALA A 102 -0.72 -5.73 15.93
N GLY A 103 -1.64 -4.93 15.38
CA GLY A 103 -2.37 -3.93 16.14
C GLY A 103 -3.48 -3.24 15.32
N PRO A 104 -4.70 -3.09 15.88
CA PRO A 104 -5.84 -2.50 15.16
C PRO A 104 -5.75 -0.98 14.98
N THR A 105 -4.87 -0.30 15.71
CA THR A 105 -4.72 1.18 15.71
C THR A 105 -3.37 1.65 15.18
N ASP A 106 -2.42 0.74 15.01
CA ASP A 106 -1.05 1.04 14.58
C ASP A 106 -0.56 -0.05 13.61
N PRO A 107 -1.13 -0.12 12.41
CA PRO A 107 -0.78 -1.14 11.44
C PRO A 107 0.63 -0.92 10.91
N GLN A 108 1.35 -2.02 10.71
CA GLN A 108 2.60 -1.98 9.95
C GLN A 108 2.32 -1.73 8.46
N VAL A 109 3.32 -1.23 7.75
CA VAL A 109 3.26 -1.07 6.29
C VAL A 109 4.10 -2.17 5.66
N ILE A 110 3.48 -3.01 4.85
CA ILE A 110 4.13 -4.12 4.15
C ILE A 110 4.03 -3.94 2.65
N HIS A 111 4.90 -4.60 1.89
CA HIS A 111 4.75 -4.71 0.45
C HIS A 111 5.03 -6.13 -0.03
N LEU A 112 4.50 -6.49 -1.19
CA LEU A 112 4.79 -7.75 -1.83
C LEU A 112 6.21 -7.70 -2.42
N GLU A 113 7.02 -8.72 -2.15
CA GLU A 113 8.32 -8.93 -2.79
C GLU A 113 8.25 -10.16 -3.70
N TRP A 114 8.64 -9.95 -4.96
CA TRP A 114 8.76 -10.99 -5.96
C TRP A 114 10.14 -11.61 -5.92
N SER A 115 10.21 -12.93 -5.82
CA SER A 115 11.48 -13.65 -5.75
C SER A 115 12.12 -13.94 -7.13
N GLY A 116 11.49 -13.54 -8.24
CA GLY A 116 12.09 -13.44 -9.59
C GLY A 116 12.50 -14.76 -10.28
N ASN A 117 12.79 -15.81 -9.52
CA ASN A 117 13.36 -17.08 -9.98
C ASN A 117 12.35 -18.25 -9.94
N GLY A 118 11.05 -17.95 -9.92
CA GLY A 118 9.98 -18.95 -9.78
C GLY A 118 9.75 -19.42 -8.34
N GLU A 119 10.42 -18.80 -7.38
CA GLU A 119 10.10 -18.92 -5.95
C GLU A 119 8.78 -18.22 -5.63
N ALA A 120 8.20 -18.52 -4.46
CA ALA A 120 6.98 -17.87 -4.01
C ALA A 120 7.25 -16.40 -3.66
N SER A 121 6.27 -15.53 -3.92
CA SER A 121 6.29 -14.17 -3.40
C SER A 121 6.14 -14.19 -1.88
N SER A 122 6.63 -13.14 -1.20
CA SER A 122 6.48 -12.99 0.25
C SER A 122 6.18 -11.54 0.61
N TRP A 123 5.57 -11.33 1.78
CA TRP A 123 5.29 -9.99 2.30
C TRP A 123 6.42 -9.50 3.20
N VAL A 124 6.98 -8.35 2.85
CA VAL A 124 8.10 -7.74 3.56
C VAL A 124 7.66 -6.45 4.23
N VAL A 125 8.12 -6.24 5.47
CA VAL A 125 7.86 -5.01 6.22
C VAL A 125 8.63 -3.86 5.60
N LEU A 126 7.90 -2.83 5.15
CA LEU A 126 8.45 -1.58 4.63
C LEU A 126 8.68 -0.56 5.76
N ALA A 127 7.76 -0.53 6.72
CA ALA A 127 7.86 0.28 7.94
C ALA A 127 7.08 -0.39 9.09
N PRO A 128 7.53 -0.24 10.34
CA PRO A 128 6.86 -0.87 11.48
C PRO A 128 5.50 -0.24 11.79
N ASN A 129 5.24 0.98 11.33
CA ASN A 129 3.95 1.67 11.44
C ASN A 129 3.75 2.69 10.31
N PHE A 130 2.53 3.22 10.19
CA PHE A 130 2.22 4.20 9.16
C PHE A 130 2.98 5.53 9.31
N ALA A 131 3.27 5.97 10.54
CA ALA A 131 3.99 7.22 10.76
C ALA A 131 5.43 7.14 10.22
N GLU A 132 6.15 6.06 10.52
CA GLU A 132 7.50 5.83 10.00
C GLU A 132 7.50 5.66 8.48
N PHE A 133 6.45 5.07 7.91
CA PHE A 133 6.31 5.01 6.44
C PHE A 133 6.24 6.41 5.83
N VAL A 134 5.45 7.31 6.41
CA VAL A 134 5.35 8.71 5.95
C VAL A 134 6.70 9.42 6.03
N ASP A 135 7.44 9.22 7.12
CA ASP A 135 8.79 9.77 7.28
C ASP A 135 9.77 9.23 6.23
N LEU A 136 9.72 7.92 5.93
CA LEU A 136 10.50 7.29 4.85
C LEU A 136 10.21 7.92 3.50
N LEU A 137 8.93 8.22 3.21
CA LEU A 137 8.52 8.91 1.98
C LEU A 137 8.90 10.40 1.98
N GLY A 138 9.19 11.00 3.14
CA GLY A 138 9.36 12.46 3.27
C GLY A 138 8.06 13.24 3.07
N LEU A 139 6.92 12.63 3.43
CA LEU A 139 5.58 13.21 3.35
C LEU A 139 5.04 13.63 4.73
#